data_AF-A0A0P9D2S1-F1
#
_entry.id   AF-A0A0P9D2S1-F1
#
_cell.length_a   1.000
_cell.length_b   1.000
_cell.length_c   1.000
_cell.angle_alpha   90.00
_cell.angle_beta   90.00
_cell.angle_gamma   90.00
#
_symmetry.space_group_name_H-M   'P 1'
#
loop_
_entity.id
_entity.type
_entity.pdbx_description
1 polymer ?
#
loop_
_entity_poly.entity_id
_entity_poly.type
_entity_poly.pdbx_seq_one_letter_code
_entity_poly.pdbx_strand_id
1 'polypeptide(L)'
;MIILGALIVLGAALAFLVVGALALFGGANATQGQVVPGFRPDRPGAAERALTLLSVWGPVALIALLCLLAAIKMLQIAIAAF
;
A
#
# COMPACT_ATOMS: atom_id res chain seq x y z
N MET A 1 19.64 22.57 -13.28
CA MET A 1 19.64 21.80 -12.01
C MET A 1 18.22 21.57 -11.47
N ILE A 2 17.34 22.58 -11.47
CA ILE A 2 15.94 22.48 -11.00
C ILE A 2 15.12 21.42 -11.78
N ILE A 3 15.17 21.43 -13.12
CA ILE A 3 14.43 20.50 -13.98
C ILE A 3 14.81 19.02 -13.71
N LEU A 4 16.10 18.75 -13.53
CA LEU A 4 16.58 17.39 -13.23
C LEU A 4 16.11 16.92 -11.85
N GLY A 5 16.13 17.81 -10.85
CA GLY A 5 15.59 17.52 -9.51
C GLY A 5 14.09 17.22 -9.54
N ALA A 6 13.31 18.02 -10.27
CA ALA A 6 11.87 17.79 -10.44
C ALA A 6 11.56 16.44 -11.10
N LEU A 7 12.32 16.05 -12.14
CA LEU A 7 12.17 14.74 -12.78
C LEU A 7 12.45 13.58 -11.81
N ILE A 8 13.50 13.69 -10.98
CA ILE A 8 13.83 12.67 -9.97
C ILE A 8 12.70 12.56 -8.94
N VAL A 9 12.18 13.68 -8.45
CA VAL A 9 11.09 13.71 -7.47
C VAL A 9 9.81 13.10 -8.04
N LEU A 10 9.47 13.40 -9.29
CA LEU A 10 8.32 12.80 -9.98
C LEU A 10 8.50 11.28 -10.18
N GLY A 11 9.71 10.85 -10.55
CA GLY A 11 10.04 9.43 -10.65
C GLY A 11 9.90 8.70 -9.32
N ALA A 12 10.35 9.31 -8.22
CA ALA A 12 10.18 8.78 -6.88
C ALA A 12 8.68 8.71 -6.49
N ALA A 13 7.90 9.75 -6.77
CA ALA A 13 6.46 9.75 -6.51
C ALA A 13 5.76 8.58 -7.23
N LEU A 14 6.10 8.34 -8.49
CA LEU A 14 5.59 7.21 -9.27
C LEU A 14 6.00 5.87 -8.63
N ALA A 15 7.25 5.72 -8.22
CA ALA A 15 7.73 4.51 -7.55
C ALA A 15 6.93 4.22 -6.27
N PHE A 16 6.66 5.24 -5.44
CA PHE A 16 5.81 5.08 -4.25
C PHE A 16 4.38 4.65 -4.61
N LEU A 17 3.77 5.24 -5.65
CA LEU A 17 2.44 4.81 -6.11
C LEU A 17 2.43 3.34 -6.54
N VAL A 18 3.46 2.90 -7.29
CA VAL A 18 3.60 1.51 -7.70
C VAL A 18 3.75 0.59 -6.49
N VAL A 19 4.59 0.94 -5.52
CA VAL A 19 4.77 0.15 -4.28
C VAL A 19 3.46 0.06 -3.49
N GLY A 20 2.73 1.16 -3.34
CA GLY A 20 1.43 1.17 -2.68
C GLY A 20 0.39 0.28 -3.39
N ALA A 21 0.34 0.33 -4.73
CA ALA A 21 -0.53 -0.52 -5.53
C ALA A 21 -0.15 -2.01 -5.41
N LEU A 22 1.15 -2.33 -5.43
CA LEU A 22 1.65 -3.69 -5.22
C LEU A 22 1.33 -4.21 -3.83
N ALA A 23 1.39 -3.37 -2.79
CA ALA A 23 1.00 -3.73 -1.44
C ALA A 23 -0.49 -4.11 -1.37
N LEU A 24 -1.37 -3.31 -1.99
CA LEU A 24 -2.81 -3.60 -2.08
C LEU A 24 -3.08 -4.90 -2.84
N PHE A 25 -2.43 -5.08 -3.99
CA PHE A 25 -2.54 -6.30 -4.79
C PHE A 25 -2.06 -7.53 -4.02
N GLY A 26 -0.89 -7.44 -3.38
CA GLY A 26 -0.34 -8.50 -2.54
C GLY A 26 -1.25 -8.86 -1.37
N GLY A 27 -1.83 -7.85 -0.70
CA GLY A 27 -2.82 -8.05 0.36
C GLY A 27 -4.09 -8.75 -0.12
N ALA A 28 -4.63 -8.34 -1.28
CA ALA A 28 -5.78 -8.99 -1.90
C ALA A 28 -5.47 -10.45 -2.28
N ASN A 29 -4.33 -10.68 -2.94
CA ASN A 29 -3.91 -12.00 -3.38
C ASN A 29 -3.66 -12.94 -2.18
N ALA A 30 -2.97 -12.48 -1.13
CA ALA A 30 -2.76 -13.26 0.08
C ALA A 30 -4.08 -13.57 0.81
N THR A 31 -5.00 -12.60 0.86
CA THR A 31 -6.31 -12.77 1.48
C THR A 31 -7.12 -13.86 0.77
N GLN A 32 -7.20 -13.80 -0.56
CA GLN A 32 -7.97 -14.76 -1.37
C GLN A 32 -7.29 -16.12 -1.48
N GLY A 33 -5.96 -16.15 -1.59
CA GLY A 33 -5.20 -17.38 -1.83
C GLY A 33 -4.89 -18.18 -0.57
N GLN A 34 -4.78 -17.53 0.60
CA GLN A 34 -4.29 -18.18 1.81
C GLN A 34 -5.17 -17.92 3.04
N VAL A 35 -5.52 -16.66 3.32
CA VAL A 35 -6.19 -16.29 4.57
C VAL A 35 -7.63 -16.82 4.62
N VAL A 36 -8.44 -16.48 3.62
CA VAL A 36 -9.85 -16.90 3.58
C VAL A 36 -9.98 -18.42 3.42
N PRO A 37 -9.22 -19.09 2.54
CA PRO A 37 -9.19 -20.55 2.49
C PRO A 37 -8.76 -21.18 3.82
N GLY A 38 -7.77 -20.60 4.52
CA GLY A 38 -7.26 -21.08 5.80
C GLY A 38 -8.26 -21.04 6.94
N PHE A 39 -9.37 -20.30 6.83
CA PHE A 39 -10.47 -20.38 7.80
C PHE A 39 -11.22 -21.73 7.77
N ARG A 40 -10.97 -22.55 6.75
CA ARG A 40 -11.37 -23.95 6.71
C ARG A 40 -10.07 -24.77 6.82
N PRO A 41 -9.95 -25.72 7.77
CA PRO A 41 -11.02 -26.48 8.43
C PRO A 41 -11.40 -25.99 9.84
N ASP A 42 -10.62 -25.13 10.48
CA ASP A 42 -10.73 -24.83 11.91
C ASP A 42 -12.00 -24.05 12.29
N ARG A 43 -12.70 -23.47 11.30
CA ARG A 43 -13.94 -22.68 11.46
C ARG A 43 -13.82 -21.68 12.62
N PRO A 44 -12.79 -20.81 12.62
CA PRO A 44 -12.58 -19.83 13.69
C PRO A 44 -13.79 -18.91 13.84
N GLY A 45 -13.96 -18.37 15.04
CA GLY A 45 -15.05 -17.46 15.38
C GLY A 45 -15.00 -16.16 14.58
N ALA A 46 -16.09 -15.39 14.58
CA ALA A 46 -16.17 -14.14 13.82
C ALA A 46 -15.10 -13.12 14.24
N ALA A 47 -14.80 -13.03 15.55
CA ALA A 47 -13.78 -12.14 16.09
C ALA A 47 -12.36 -12.53 15.65
N GLU A 48 -12.04 -13.82 15.66
CA GLU A 48 -10.74 -14.33 15.23
C GLU A 48 -10.52 -14.04 13.73
N ARG A 49 -11.52 -14.30 12.89
CA ARG A 49 -11.45 -13.96 11.46
C ARG A 49 -11.24 -12.48 11.22
N ALA A 50 -11.95 -11.63 11.97
CA ALA A 50 -11.78 -10.19 11.87
C ALA A 50 -10.36 -9.76 12.28
N LEU A 51 -9.82 -10.32 13.36
CA LEU A 51 -8.44 -10.05 13.79
C LEU A 51 -7.41 -10.54 12.77
N THR A 52 -7.60 -11.72 12.17
CA THR A 52 -6.72 -12.22 11.10
C THR A 52 -6.78 -11.35 9.84
N LEU A 53 -7.98 -10.89 9.45
CA LEU A 53 -8.11 -9.98 8.32
C LEU A 53 -7.49 -8.61 8.64
N LEU A 54 -7.67 -8.12 9.86
CA LEU A 54 -7.08 -6.86 10.31
C LEU A 54 -5.56 -6.93 10.39
N SER A 55 -4.98 -8.06 10.80
CA SER A 55 -3.53 -8.22 10.84
C SER A 55 -2.87 -8.29 9.46
N VAL A 56 -3.64 -8.65 8.43
CA VAL A 56 -3.19 -8.59 7.03
C VAL A 56 -3.45 -7.21 6.43
N TRP A 57 -4.69 -6.72 6.51
CA TRP A 57 -5.09 -5.48 5.87
C TRP A 57 -4.63 -4.22 6.60
N GLY A 58 -4.40 -4.28 7.91
CA GLY A 58 -3.89 -3.16 8.69
C GLY A 58 -2.52 -2.68 8.17
N PRO A 59 -1.50 -3.55 8.13
CA PRO A 59 -0.20 -3.21 7.55
C PRO A 59 -0.28 -2.84 6.07
N VAL A 60 -1.07 -3.55 5.26
CA VAL A 60 -1.27 -3.25 3.83
C VAL A 60 -1.83 -1.85 3.62
N ALA A 61 -2.89 -1.51 4.36
CA ALA A 61 -3.52 -0.19 4.29
C ALA A 61 -2.54 0.90 4.78
N LEU A 62 -1.81 0.66 5.87
CA LEU A 62 -0.81 1.60 6.37
C LEU A 62 0.26 1.89 5.31
N ILE A 63 0.85 0.85 4.71
CA ILE A 63 1.86 0.99 3.66
C ILE A 63 1.29 1.76 2.46
N ALA A 64 0.10 1.38 1.98
CA ALA A 64 -0.54 2.03 0.84
C ALA A 64 -0.82 3.52 1.10
N LEU A 65 -1.32 3.86 2.30
CA LEU A 65 -1.58 5.24 2.70
C LEU A 65 -0.30 6.06 2.83
N LEU A 66 0.76 5.49 3.41
CA LEU A 66 2.06 6.16 3.51
C LEU A 66 2.70 6.38 2.14
N CYS A 67 2.59 5.42 1.23
CA CYS A 67 3.06 5.55 -0.14
C CYS A 67 2.28 6.64 -0.90
N LEU A 68 0.96 6.68 -0.74
CA LEU A 68 0.12 7.73 -1.33
C LEU A 68 0.48 9.10 -0.76
N LEU A 69 0.65 9.22 0.56
CA LEU A 69 1.05 10.45 1.21
C LEU A 69 2.43 10.93 0.71
N ALA A 70 3.39 10.03 0.60
CA ALA A 70 4.73 10.32 0.07
C ALA A 70 4.64 10.85 -1.37
N ALA A 71 3.88 10.16 -2.24
CA ALA A 71 3.69 10.59 -3.62
C ALA A 71 3.03 11.98 -3.72
N ILE A 72 2.00 12.25 -2.91
CA ILE A 72 1.36 13.57 -2.83
C ILE A 72 2.37 14.64 -2.40
N LYS A 73 3.17 14.38 -1.36
CA LYS A 73 4.15 15.33 -0.86
C LYS A 73 5.25 15.61 -1.89
N MET A 74 5.73 14.58 -2.59
CA MET A 74 6.68 14.73 -3.68
C MET A 74 6.10 15.54 -4.83
N LEU A 75 4.84 15.29 -5.21
CA LEU A 75 4.16 16.08 -6.24
C LEU A 75 4.02 17.55 -5.83
N GLN A 76 3.65 17.83 -4.58
CA GLN A 76 3.59 19.20 -4.04
C GLN A 76 4.95 19.91 -4.14
N ILE A 77 6.04 19.22 -3.79
CA ILE A 77 7.41 19.77 -3.90
C ILE A 77 7.76 20.03 -5.36
N ALA A 78 7.45 19.10 -6.27
CA ALA A 78 7.73 19.27 -7.69
C ALA A 78 6.97 20.47 -8.27
N ILE A 79 5.68 20.64 -7.95
CA ILE A 79 4.87 21.77 -8.40
C ILE A 79 5.41 23.09 -7.86
N ALA A 80 5.79 23.15 -6.58
CA ALA A 80 6.33 24.37 -5.97
C ALA A 80 7.73 24.77 -6.52
N ALA A 81 8.41 23.86 -7.22
CA ALA A 81 9.71 24.12 -7.84
C ALA A 81 9.61 24.71 -9.26
N PHE A 82 8.40 24.80 -9.82
CA PHE A 82 8.09 25.45 -11.11
C PHE A 82 7.35 26.77 -10.88
#